data_AF-A0A0B2NX28-F1
#
_entry.id   AF-A0A0B2NX28-F1
#
_cell.length_a   1.000
_cell.length_b   1.000
_cell.length_c   1.000
_cell.angle_alpha   90.00
_cell.angle_beta   90.00
_cell.angle_gamma   90.00
#
_symmetry.space_group_name_H-M   'P 1'
#
loop_
_entity.id
_entity.type
_entity.pdbx_description
1 polymer ?
#
loop_
_entity_poly.entity_id
_entity_poly.type
_entity_poly.pdbx_seq_one_letter_code
_entity_poly.pdbx_strand_id
1 'polypeptide(L)' 'DNRSAQELAKNPVFHERSKHIDTRYHFIRECITKKEVELTHVKTQDQVADIFTKPLKFEDF' A
#
# COMPACT_ATOMS: atom_id res chain seq x y z
N ASP A 1 -2.71 7.30 0.16
CA ASP A 1 -2.64 6.91 -1.26
C ASP A 1 -1.23 6.39 -1.60
N ASN A 2 -1.10 5.14 -2.07
CA ASN A 2 0.21 4.46 -2.19
C ASN A 2 0.34 3.73 -3.53
N ARG A 3 0.15 4.48 -4.62
CA ARG A 3 0.24 4.01 -6.01
C ARG A 3 1.52 3.22 -6.29
N SER A 4 2.65 3.66 -5.73
CA SER A 4 3.94 3.00 -5.85
C SER A 4 3.93 1.57 -5.30
N ALA A 5 3.24 1.31 -4.19
CA ALA A 5 3.08 -0.04 -3.64
C ALA A 5 2.20 -0.93 -4.54
N GLN A 6 1.16 -0.36 -5.17
CA GLN A 6 0.31 -1.08 -6.12
C GLN A 6 1.05 -1.41 -7.42
N GLU A 7 1.90 -0.50 -7.89
CA GLU A 7 2.74 -0.72 -9.08
C GLU A 7 3.86 -1.71 -8.79
N LEU A 8 4.51 -1.64 -7.62
CA LEU A 8 5.46 -2.66 -7.18
C LEU A 8 4.82 -4.05 -7.16
N ALA A 9 3.61 -4.18 -6.59
CA ALA A 9 2.82 -5.43 -6.59
C ALA A 9 2.64 -6.02 -7.99
N LYS A 10 2.59 -5.17 -9.03
CA LYS A 10 2.40 -5.55 -10.44
C LYS A 10 3.69 -5.67 -11.24
N ASN A 11 4.73 -4.89 -10.93
CA ASN A 11 5.98 -4.78 -11.70
C ASN A 11 7.22 -4.77 -10.78
N PRO A 12 8.06 -5.82 -10.81
CA PRO A 12 9.15 -6.03 -9.86
C PRO A 12 10.45 -5.37 -10.34
N VAL A 13 10.46 -4.07 -10.64
CA VAL A 13 11.73 -3.39 -10.91
C VAL A 13 12.49 -3.27 -9.59
N PHE A 14 13.40 -4.21 -9.39
CA PHE A 14 14.17 -4.43 -8.16
C PHE A 14 15.23 -3.34 -7.96
N HIS A 15 15.29 -2.78 -6.76
CA HIS A 15 16.45 -2.02 -6.29
C HIS A 15 16.94 -2.63 -4.98
N GLU A 16 18.23 -2.97 -4.96
CA GLU A 16 18.97 -3.79 -3.98
C GLU A 16 18.96 -3.31 -2.51
N ARG A 17 18.21 -2.27 -2.15
CA ARG A 17 18.31 -1.61 -0.82
C ARG A 17 17.16 -1.84 0.16
N SER A 18 16.22 -2.74 -0.11
CA SER A 18 14.96 -2.79 0.66
C SER A 18 14.53 -4.19 1.11
N LYS A 19 15.35 -4.91 1.89
CA LYS A 19 15.03 -6.25 2.42
C LYS A 19 13.66 -6.35 3.12
N HIS A 20 13.28 -5.33 3.90
CA HIS A 20 11.98 -5.30 4.58
C HIS A 20 10.79 -5.13 3.62
N ILE A 21 11.00 -4.42 2.51
CA ILE A 21 10.00 -4.30 1.44
C ILE A 21 9.88 -5.65 0.74
N ASP A 22 10.99 -6.33 0.49
CA ASP A 22 11.04 -7.62 -0.19
C ASP A 22 10.25 -8.71 0.55
N THR A 23 10.45 -8.84 1.87
CA THR A 23 9.70 -9.82 2.69
C THR A 23 8.19 -9.54 2.71
N ARG A 24 7.79 -8.27 2.90
CA ARG A 24 6.36 -7.89 2.90
C ARG A 24 5.73 -8.05 1.52
N TYR A 25 6.51 -7.79 0.47
CA TYR A 25 6.11 -7.96 -0.91
C TYR A 25 5.79 -9.41 -1.24
N HIS A 26 6.71 -10.33 -0.91
CA HIS A 26 6.51 -11.76 -1.11
C HIS A 26 5.25 -12.25 -0.39
N PHE A 27 5.05 -11.84 0.85
CA PHE A 27 3.86 -12.19 1.63
C PHE A 27 2.56 -11.71 0.97
N ILE A 28 2.48 -10.42 0.61
CA ILE A 28 1.27 -9.85 -0.01
C ILE A 28 0.99 -10.52 -1.35
N ARG A 29 2.04 -10.80 -2.14
CA ARG A 29 1.91 -11.48 -3.44
C ARG A 29 1.40 -12.91 -3.28
N GLU A 30 1.86 -13.65 -2.28
CA GLU A 30 1.32 -14.97 -1.97
C GLU A 30 -0.16 -14.93 -1.63
N CYS A 31 -0.59 -13.98 -0.77
CA CYS A 31 -2.00 -13.82 -0.41
C CYS A 31 -2.88 -13.50 -1.63
N ILE A 32 -2.40 -12.64 -2.54
CA ILE A 32 -3.10 -12.34 -3.80
C ILE A 32 -3.16 -13.57 -4.71
N THR A 33 -2.04 -14.30 -4.85
CA THR A 33 -1.95 -15.50 -5.70
C THR A 33 -2.86 -16.61 -5.19
N LYS A 34 -2.98 -16.75 -3.87
CA LYS A 34 -3.91 -17.68 -3.20
C LYS A 34 -5.36 -17.20 -3.22
N LYS A 35 -5.65 -16.02 -3.78
CA LYS A 35 -6.96 -15.34 -3.77
C LYS A 35 -7.52 -15.10 -2.36
N GLU A 36 -6.66 -15.05 -1.36
CA GLU A 36 -7.03 -14.72 0.02
C GLU A 36 -7.29 -13.21 0.15
N VAL A 37 -6.66 -12.40 -0.71
CA VAL A 37 -6.77 -10.94 -0.72
C VAL A 37 -6.89 -10.43 -2.15
N GLU A 38 -7.84 -9.54 -2.41
CA GLU A 38 -7.96 -8.81 -3.68
C GLU A 38 -7.47 -7.37 -3.50
N LEU A 39 -6.66 -6.91 -4.45
CA LEU A 39 -6.06 -5.58 -4.40
C LEU A 39 -6.83 -4.61 -5.29
N THR A 40 -7.73 -3.83 -4.68
CA THR A 40 -8.55 -2.83 -5.36
C THR A 40 -8.03 -1.41 -5.11
N HIS A 41 -8.15 -0.55 -6.11
CA HIS A 41 -7.85 0.87 -5.96
C HIS A 41 -9.09 1.60 -5.44
N VAL A 42 -8.95 2.28 -4.30
CA VAL A 42 -9.99 3.14 -3.71
C VAL A 42 -9.53 4.58 -3.88
N LYS A 43 -10.42 5.45 -4.37
CA LYS A 43 -10.11 6.87 -4.52
C LYS A 43 -9.88 7.49 -3.14
N THR A 44 -9.00 8.47 -3.04
CA THR A 44 -8.66 9.16 -1.77
C THR A 44 -9.87 9.71 -1.03
N GLN A 45 -10.90 10.16 -1.75
CA GLN A 45 -12.15 10.68 -1.17
C GLN A 45 -12.99 9.58 -0.50
N ASP A 46 -12.85 8.34 -0.98
CA ASP A 46 -13.58 7.16 -0.50
C ASP A 46 -12.73 6.33 0.48
N GLN A 47 -11.46 6.71 0.70
CA GLN A 47 -10.54 6.00 1.57
C GLN A 47 -10.78 6.40 3.03
N VAL A 48 -11.78 5.79 3.69
CA VAL A 48 -12.12 6.06 5.11
C VAL A 48 -10.92 5.93 6.04
N ALA A 49 -9.96 5.04 5.74
CA ALA A 49 -8.71 4.89 6.51
C ALA A 49 -7.83 6.16 6.55
N ASP A 50 -7.98 7.10 5.62
CA ASP A 50 -7.21 8.35 5.63
C ASP A 50 -7.49 9.17 6.90
N ILE A 51 -8.71 9.13 7.47
CA ILE A 51 -9.02 9.85 8.72
C ILE A 51 -8.22 9.31 9.91
N PHE A 52 -7.87 8.02 9.89
CA PHE A 52 -7.13 7.35 10.97
C PHE A 52 -5.61 7.39 10.77
N THR A 53 -5.14 7.76 9.58
CA THR A 53 -3.71 7.74 9.22
C THR A 53 -3.15 9.12 8.93
N LYS A 54 -4.01 10.12 8.66
CA LYS A 54 -3.60 11.51 8.55
C LYS A 54 -3.56 12.16 9.93
N PRO A 55 -2.53 12.97 10.21
CA PRO A 55 -2.54 13.83 11.39
C PRO A 55 -3.76 14.76 11.31
N LEU A 56 -4.43 14.94 12.45
CA LEU A 56 -5.47 15.95 12.57
C LEU A 56 -4.86 17.30 12.25
N LYS A 57 -5.52 18.08 11.39
CA LYS A 57 -5.09 19.46 11.12
C LYS A 57 -5.21 20.22 12.45
N PHE A 58 -4.12 20.84 12.87
CA PHE A 58 -4.21 21.89 13.87
C PHE A 58 -4.90 23.08 13.19
N GLU A 59 -6.04 23.49 13.72
CA GLU A 59 -6.57 24.83 13.47
C GLU A 59 -5.77 25.76 14.37
N ASP A 60 -4.92 26.59 13.75
CA ASP A 60 -4.26 27.70 14.45
C ASP A 60 -5.37 28.66 14.91
N PHE A 61 -5.65 28.65 16.22
CA PHE A 61 -6.54 29.60 16.89
C PHE A 61 -5.86 30.96 17.09
#